data_AF-A0A0J0YNT8-F1
#
_entry.id   AF-A0A0J0YNT8-F1
#
_cell.length_a   1.000
_cell.length_b   1.000
_cell.length_c   1.000
_cell.angle_alpha   90.00
_cell.angle_beta   90.00
_cell.angle_gamma   90.00
#
_symmetry.space_group_name_H-M   'P 1'
#
loop_
_entity.id
_entity.type
_entity.pdbx_description
1 polymer ?
#
loop_
_entity_poly.entity_id
_entity_poly.type
_entity_poly.pdbx_seq_one_letter_code
_entity_poly.pdbx_strand_id
1 'polypeptide(L)'
;MFDPEDPEAIPSKGDQAAPVSGFGLGVELGVVADQGAGGLVALANLAAGSGGGVGVVSDEVLVGLSDVLESAQRALDSARLTVVGELDARNVSLRTKGLVMNAWLGHEYLLARPVASRMVSTARKLRSVLPE
;
A
#
# COMPACT_ATOMS: atom_id res chain seq x y z
N MET A 1 25.95 -56.60 3.46
CA MET A 1 25.52 -56.82 2.06
C MET A 1 24.57 -55.68 1.75
N PHE A 2 25.10 -54.64 1.10
CA PHE A 2 24.39 -53.43 0.70
C PHE A 2 24.05 -53.63 -0.78
N ASP A 3 22.77 -53.52 -1.14
CA ASP A 3 22.33 -53.54 -2.55
C ASP A 3 22.15 -52.09 -3.04
N PRO A 4 22.69 -51.71 -4.22
CA PRO A 4 22.61 -50.38 -4.78
C PRO A 4 21.57 -50.25 -5.94
N GLU A 5 21.10 -49.02 -6.14
CA GLU A 5 20.49 -48.41 -7.35
C GLU A 5 19.12 -48.92 -7.88
N ASP A 6 18.10 -48.05 -7.90
CA ASP A 6 17.61 -47.37 -9.13
C ASP A 6 16.53 -46.28 -8.79
N PRO A 7 16.13 -45.38 -9.72
CA PRO A 7 16.02 -43.94 -9.48
C PRO A 7 14.59 -43.41 -9.76
N GLU A 8 14.42 -42.10 -9.61
CA GLU A 8 13.34 -41.28 -10.20
C GLU A 8 11.88 -41.77 -10.09
N ALA A 9 11.13 -41.13 -9.20
CA ALA A 9 9.70 -40.93 -9.40
C ALA A 9 9.30 -39.52 -8.92
N ILE A 10 9.44 -38.54 -9.81
CA ILE A 10 8.70 -37.27 -9.73
C ILE A 10 7.30 -37.55 -10.27
N PRO A 11 6.22 -37.51 -9.47
CA PRO A 11 4.90 -37.41 -10.05
C PRO A 11 4.67 -35.98 -10.53
N SER A 12 4.86 -35.80 -11.84
CA SER A 12 4.21 -34.75 -12.63
C SER A 12 2.71 -35.04 -12.72
N LYS A 13 1.91 -34.10 -12.25
CA LYS A 13 0.50 -33.77 -12.62
C LYS A 13 0.20 -32.49 -11.84
N GLY A 14 0.16 -31.31 -12.45
CA GLY A 14 -0.77 -31.01 -13.52
C GLY A 14 -2.18 -31.01 -12.95
N ASP A 15 -2.53 -29.96 -12.21
CA ASP A 15 -3.93 -29.58 -12.07
C ASP A 15 -4.10 -28.07 -11.90
N GLN A 16 -5.23 -27.62 -12.38
CA GLN A 16 -5.49 -26.31 -12.95
C GLN A 16 -5.78 -25.23 -11.90
N ALA A 17 -5.40 -24.02 -12.29
CA ALA A 17 -5.91 -22.72 -11.86
C ALA A 17 -7.08 -22.75 -10.86
N ALA A 18 -6.78 -22.47 -9.60
CA ALA A 18 -7.76 -21.85 -8.71
C ALA A 18 -7.80 -20.35 -9.04
N PRO A 19 -8.98 -19.75 -9.24
CA PRO A 19 -9.08 -18.31 -9.45
C PRO A 19 -8.60 -17.62 -8.19
N VAL A 20 -7.61 -16.74 -8.32
CA VAL A 20 -7.26 -15.82 -7.24
C VAL A 20 -8.46 -14.88 -7.10
N SER A 21 -9.35 -15.25 -6.20
CA SER A 21 -10.50 -14.46 -5.76
C SER A 21 -10.02 -13.04 -5.54
N GLY A 22 -10.61 -12.12 -6.29
CA GLY A 22 -10.23 -10.72 -6.33
C GLY A 22 -10.08 -10.15 -4.94
N PHE A 23 -8.93 -9.52 -4.70
CA PHE A 23 -8.77 -8.59 -3.61
C PHE A 23 -9.61 -7.35 -3.98
N GLY A 24 -10.91 -7.46 -3.74
CA GLY A 24 -11.86 -6.36 -3.83
C GLY A 24 -11.61 -5.37 -2.71
N LEU A 25 -10.54 -4.60 -2.84
CA LEU A 25 -10.43 -3.30 -2.18
C LEU A 25 -11.32 -2.34 -2.96
N GLY A 26 -12.63 -2.50 -2.75
CA GLY A 26 -13.66 -1.52 -3.09
C GLY A 26 -13.55 -0.30 -2.18
N VAL A 27 -12.37 0.32 -2.10
CA VAL A 27 -12.29 1.73 -1.77
C VAL A 27 -12.62 2.40 -3.09
N GLU A 28 -13.89 2.72 -3.28
CA GLU A 28 -14.30 3.57 -4.39
C GLU A 28 -13.42 4.82 -4.37
N LEU A 29 -12.49 4.89 -5.32
CA LEU A 29 -11.81 6.11 -5.77
C LEU A 29 -12.82 7.04 -6.47
N GLY A 30 -14.05 7.11 -5.96
CA GLY A 30 -15.23 7.74 -6.52
C GLY A 30 -15.32 9.23 -6.24
N VAL A 31 -14.20 9.93 -6.00
CA VAL A 31 -14.22 11.39 -5.70
C VAL A 31 -13.36 12.22 -6.66
N VAL A 32 -12.89 11.66 -7.78
CA VAL A 32 -12.19 12.45 -8.82
C VAL A 32 -12.83 12.28 -10.20
N ALA A 33 -14.13 12.03 -10.26
CA ALA A 33 -14.81 11.82 -11.55
C ALA A 33 -15.12 13.12 -12.30
N ASP A 34 -15.17 14.28 -11.63
CA ASP A 34 -15.72 15.49 -12.28
C ASP A 34 -14.67 16.50 -12.78
N GLN A 35 -13.37 16.32 -12.45
CA GLN A 35 -12.27 17.12 -12.99
C GLN A 35 -11.03 16.30 -13.42
N GLY A 36 -11.09 14.96 -13.31
CA GLY A 36 -9.89 14.13 -13.12
C GLY A 36 -9.22 13.52 -14.34
N ALA A 37 -9.87 13.46 -15.52
CA ALA A 37 -9.31 12.68 -16.63
C ALA A 37 -8.00 13.27 -17.19
N GLY A 38 -7.91 14.60 -17.32
CA GLY A 38 -6.69 15.27 -17.80
C GLY A 38 -5.53 15.23 -16.80
N GLY A 39 -5.84 15.41 -15.50
CA GLY A 39 -4.85 15.37 -14.42
C GLY A 39 -4.26 13.98 -14.20
N LEU A 40 -5.07 12.92 -14.26
CA LEU A 40 -4.58 11.54 -14.13
C LEU A 40 -3.67 11.13 -15.30
N VAL A 41 -4.01 11.53 -16.52
CA VAL A 41 -3.19 11.26 -17.71
C VAL A 41 -1.87 12.02 -17.64
N ALA A 42 -1.88 13.28 -17.19
CA ALA A 42 -0.65 14.05 -16.96
C ALA A 42 0.22 13.42 -15.85
N LEU A 43 -0.38 12.96 -14.75
CA LEU A 43 0.30 12.23 -13.69
C LEU A 43 0.93 10.93 -14.19
N ALA A 44 0.18 10.14 -14.98
CA ALA A 44 0.65 8.89 -15.55
C ALA A 44 1.83 9.13 -16.51
N ASN A 45 1.76 10.15 -17.36
CA ASN A 45 2.84 10.52 -18.28
C ASN A 45 4.08 11.05 -17.55
N LEU A 46 3.90 11.80 -16.46
CA LEU A 46 5.00 12.27 -15.60
C LEU A 46 5.68 11.10 -14.90
N ALA A 47 4.89 10.19 -14.30
CA ALA A 47 5.41 9.00 -13.63
C ALA A 47 6.08 8.01 -14.60
N ALA A 48 5.57 7.91 -15.84
CA ALA A 48 6.12 7.08 -16.89
C ALA A 48 7.30 7.75 -17.64
N GLY A 49 7.71 8.97 -17.27
CA GLY A 49 8.85 9.68 -17.88
C GLY A 49 8.74 9.90 -19.39
N SER A 50 7.52 9.84 -19.95
CA SER A 50 7.28 9.68 -21.39
C SER A 50 6.70 10.92 -22.07
N GLY A 51 6.46 12.01 -21.32
CA GLY A 51 6.08 13.32 -21.86
C GLY A 51 7.03 14.38 -21.33
N GLY A 52 7.38 15.37 -22.18
CA GLY A 52 8.27 16.49 -21.84
C GLY A 52 8.00 17.01 -20.42
N GLY A 53 9.07 17.20 -19.64
CA GLY A 53 8.99 17.40 -18.19
C GLY A 53 8.06 18.54 -17.76
N VAL A 54 7.83 18.63 -16.45
CA VAL A 54 6.98 19.63 -15.77
C VAL A 54 7.10 21.06 -16.34
N GLY A 55 8.26 21.43 -16.90
CA GLY A 55 8.52 22.74 -17.51
C GLY A 55 7.80 23.06 -18.82
N VAL A 56 7.04 22.16 -19.44
CA VAL A 56 6.18 22.46 -20.63
C VAL A 56 4.68 22.45 -20.32
N VAL A 57 4.31 22.27 -19.06
CA VAL A 57 2.92 22.23 -18.59
C VAL A 57 2.48 23.63 -18.14
N SER A 58 1.24 24.03 -18.43
CA SER A 58 0.73 25.35 -17.98
C SER A 58 0.54 25.37 -16.46
N ASP A 59 0.62 26.57 -15.87
CA ASP A 59 0.50 26.74 -14.41
C ASP A 59 -0.84 26.22 -13.88
N GLU A 60 -1.94 26.39 -14.63
CA GLU A 60 -3.26 25.86 -14.25
C GLU A 60 -3.27 24.34 -14.16
N VAL A 61 -2.59 23.66 -15.08
CA VAL A 61 -2.49 22.19 -15.07
C VAL A 61 -1.57 21.73 -13.93
N LEU A 62 -0.51 22.48 -13.60
CA LEU A 62 0.34 22.19 -12.45
C LEU A 62 -0.41 22.32 -11.13
N VAL A 63 -1.24 23.35 -10.98
CA VAL A 63 -2.11 23.53 -9.81
C VAL A 63 -3.09 22.36 -9.69
N GLY A 64 -3.80 22.03 -10.77
CA GLY A 64 -4.72 20.88 -10.78
C GLY A 64 -4.03 19.54 -10.48
N LEU A 65 -2.80 19.34 -10.98
CA LEU A 65 -2.01 18.15 -10.68
C LEU A 65 -1.60 18.07 -9.20
N SER A 66 -1.23 19.21 -8.60
CA SER A 66 -0.91 19.30 -7.18
C SER A 66 -2.11 18.91 -6.31
N ASP A 67 -3.32 19.35 -6.67
CA ASP A 67 -4.54 19.00 -5.95
C ASP A 67 -4.85 17.50 -6.02
N VAL A 68 -4.66 16.89 -7.20
CA VAL A 68 -4.82 15.43 -7.38
C VAL A 68 -3.81 14.66 -6.56
N LEU A 69 -2.53 15.08 -6.55
CA LEU A 69 -1.47 14.46 -5.75
C LEU A 69 -1.78 14.52 -4.26
N GLU A 70 -2.19 15.69 -3.76
CA GLU A 70 -2.54 15.87 -2.35
C GLU A 70 -3.76 15.02 -1.96
N SER A 71 -4.78 14.95 -2.82
CA SER A 71 -5.93 14.07 -2.59
C SER A 71 -5.54 12.59 -2.54
N ALA A 72 -4.67 12.15 -3.47
CA ALA A 72 -4.16 10.78 -3.49
C ALA A 72 -3.31 10.47 -2.25
N GLN A 73 -2.45 11.41 -1.83
CA GLN A 73 -1.64 11.26 -0.63
C GLN A 73 -2.50 11.13 0.63
N ARG A 74 -3.57 11.94 0.77
CA ARG A 74 -4.52 11.82 1.89
C ARG A 74 -5.23 10.47 1.91
N ALA A 75 -5.65 9.96 0.75
CA ALA A 75 -6.27 8.64 0.65
C ALA A 75 -5.29 7.52 1.07
N LEU A 76 -4.03 7.59 0.61
CA LEU A 76 -2.98 6.67 0.99
C LEU A 76 -2.65 6.74 2.49
N ASP A 77 -2.55 7.95 3.05
CA ASP A 77 -2.30 8.14 4.48
C ASP A 77 -3.44 7.58 5.34
N SER A 78 -4.69 7.78 4.90
CA SER A 78 -5.86 7.17 5.55
C SER A 78 -5.80 5.65 5.51
N ALA A 79 -5.58 5.05 4.34
CA ALA A 79 -5.46 3.60 4.20
C ALA A 79 -4.31 3.04 5.04
N ARG A 80 -3.16 3.71 5.04
CA ARG A 80 -2.00 3.35 5.87
C ARG A 80 -2.35 3.34 7.35
N LEU A 81 -3.04 4.36 7.86
CA LEU A 81 -3.44 4.44 9.26
C LEU A 81 -4.42 3.32 9.63
N THR A 82 -5.36 2.97 8.76
CA THR A 82 -6.27 1.83 8.96
C THR A 82 -5.49 0.52 9.10
N VAL A 83 -4.56 0.25 8.17
CA VAL A 83 -3.73 -0.97 8.22
C VAL A 83 -2.86 -1.01 9.47
N VAL A 84 -2.17 0.09 9.81
CA VAL A 84 -1.34 0.17 11.02
C VAL A 84 -2.19 -0.06 12.28
N GLY A 85 -3.39 0.52 12.34
CA GLY A 85 -4.30 0.35 13.46
C GLY A 85 -4.72 -1.10 13.65
N GLU A 86 -5.02 -1.80 12.57
CA GLU A 86 -5.42 -3.21 12.64
C GLU A 86 -4.25 -4.14 12.97
N LEU A 87 -3.06 -3.87 12.43
CA LEU A 87 -1.85 -4.62 12.78
C LEU A 87 -1.46 -4.43 14.26
N ASP A 88 -1.62 -3.21 14.80
CA ASP A 88 -1.37 -2.88 16.21
C ASP A 88 -2.39 -3.58 17.11
N ALA A 89 -3.69 -3.47 16.79
CA ALA A 89 -4.76 -4.11 17.56
C ALA A 89 -4.61 -5.64 17.63
N ARG A 90 -4.17 -6.26 16.54
CA ARG A 90 -3.88 -7.70 16.47
C ARG A 90 -2.52 -8.10 17.00
N ASN A 91 -1.70 -7.14 17.46
CA ASN A 91 -0.32 -7.35 17.91
C ASN A 91 0.56 -8.11 16.88
N VAL A 92 0.33 -7.89 15.58
CA VAL A 92 0.99 -8.67 14.51
C VAL A 92 2.50 -8.45 14.51
N SER A 93 2.95 -7.20 14.63
CA SER A 93 4.40 -6.89 14.65
C SER A 93 5.09 -7.55 15.84
N LEU A 94 4.42 -7.59 17.01
CA LEU A 94 4.99 -8.20 18.20
C LEU A 94 5.12 -9.72 18.00
N ARG A 95 4.08 -10.38 17.50
CA ARG A 95 4.10 -11.84 17.27
C ARG A 95 5.06 -12.28 16.17
N THR A 96 5.19 -11.49 15.11
CA THR A 96 5.91 -11.90 13.89
C THR A 96 7.32 -11.31 13.77
N LYS A 97 7.59 -10.18 14.43
CA LYS A 97 8.85 -9.45 14.37
C LYS A 97 9.49 -9.23 15.75
N GLY A 98 8.83 -9.60 16.84
CA GLY A 98 9.34 -9.42 18.21
C GLY A 98 9.36 -7.97 18.69
N LEU A 99 8.72 -7.04 17.96
CA LEU A 99 8.74 -5.61 18.25
C LEU A 99 7.31 -5.05 18.34
N VAL A 100 7.07 -4.20 19.35
CA VAL A 100 5.85 -3.39 19.40
C VAL A 100 5.76 -2.49 18.16
N MET A 101 4.54 -2.14 17.74
CA MET A 101 4.27 -1.54 16.43
C MET A 101 5.14 -0.32 16.11
N ASN A 102 5.26 0.63 17.04
CA ASN A 102 6.06 1.84 16.82
C ASN A 102 7.57 1.55 16.72
N ALA A 103 8.08 0.56 17.45
CA ALA A 103 9.47 0.13 17.37
C ALA A 103 9.75 -0.60 16.04
N TRP A 104 8.83 -1.46 15.62
CA TRP A 104 8.92 -2.12 14.31
C TRP A 104 8.92 -1.10 13.17
N LEU A 105 7.99 -0.14 13.18
CA LEU A 105 7.93 0.93 12.18
C LEU A 105 9.20 1.79 12.14
N GLY A 106 9.78 2.07 13.31
CA GLY A 106 11.05 2.79 13.41
C GLY A 106 12.23 2.01 12.84
N HIS A 107 12.26 0.69 13.05
CA HIS A 107 13.31 -0.18 12.53
C HIS A 107 13.17 -0.42 11.02
N GLU A 108 11.98 -0.79 10.55
CA GLU A 108 11.73 -1.21 9.17
C GLU A 108 11.76 -0.04 8.18
N TYR A 109 11.14 1.07 8.54
CA TYR A 109 10.97 2.23 7.65
C TYR A 109 11.82 3.43 8.06
N LEU A 110 12.78 3.22 8.98
CA LEU A 110 13.70 4.25 9.49
C LEU A 110 12.97 5.50 10.01
N LEU A 111 11.77 5.32 10.56
CA LEU A 111 10.99 6.43 11.10
C LEU A 111 11.58 6.89 12.43
N ALA A 112 11.73 8.21 12.58
CA ALA A 112 12.05 8.80 13.87
C ALA A 112 11.01 8.36 14.93
N ARG A 113 11.48 8.01 16.13
CA ARG A 113 10.62 7.50 17.22
C ARG A 113 9.36 8.35 17.49
N PRO A 114 9.42 9.70 17.50
CA PRO A 114 8.22 10.53 17.69
C PRO A 114 7.23 10.44 16.53
N VAL A 115 7.68 10.17 15.30
CA VAL A 115 6.83 10.00 14.12
C VAL A 115 6.11 8.65 14.19
N ALA A 116 6.86 7.57 14.40
CA ALA A 116 6.28 6.23 14.52
C ALA A 116 5.26 6.13 15.67
N SER A 117 5.58 6.72 16.83
CA SER A 117 4.67 6.70 17.99
C SER A 117 3.39 7.50 17.74
N ARG A 118 3.48 8.66 17.08
CA ARG A 118 2.30 9.44 16.67
C ARG A 118 1.44 8.67 15.68
N MET A 119 2.05 8.04 14.68
CA MET A 119 1.31 7.25 13.69
C MET A 119 0.48 6.13 14.34
N VAL A 120 1.08 5.36 15.26
CA VAL A 120 0.35 4.30 16.00
C VAL A 120 -0.74 4.89 16.90
N SER A 121 -0.46 6.01 17.58
CA SER A 121 -1.46 6.68 18.42
C SER A 121 -2.66 7.17 17.60
N THR A 122 -2.42 7.81 16.46
CA THR A 122 -3.46 8.27 15.56
C THR A 122 -4.27 7.11 14.99
N ALA A 123 -3.60 6.05 14.52
CA ALA A 123 -4.27 4.87 14.00
C ALA A 123 -5.18 4.21 15.06
N ARG A 124 -4.72 4.09 16.30
CA ARG A 124 -5.52 3.56 17.41
C ARG A 124 -6.74 4.43 17.72
N LYS A 125 -6.57 5.76 17.70
CA LYS A 125 -7.68 6.70 17.87
C LYS A 125 -8.71 6.58 16.75
N LEU A 126 -8.28 6.56 15.49
CA LEU A 126 -9.17 6.40 14.34
C LEU A 126 -10.00 5.12 14.43
N ARG A 127 -9.36 3.99 14.76
CA ARG A 127 -10.05 2.71 14.98
C ARG A 127 -11.06 2.75 16.13
N SER A 128 -10.83 3.59 17.15
CA SER A 128 -11.76 3.71 18.28
C SER A 128 -12.97 4.62 18.00
N VAL A 129 -12.93 5.46 16.96
CA VAL A 129 -13.98 6.44 16.64
C VAL A 129 -14.73 6.15 15.35
N LEU A 130 -14.16 5.34 14.46
CA LEU A 130 -14.80 4.95 13.21
C LEU A 130 -15.56 3.62 13.41
N PRO A 131 -16.79 3.49 12.90
CA PRO A 131 -17.52 2.22 12.91
C PRO A 131 -16.82 1.16 12.04
N GLU A 132 -16.96 -0.11 12.42
CA GLU A 132 -16.45 -1.27 11.66
C GLU A 132 -17.19 -1.48 10.32
#